data_AF-A0A535RX73-F1
#
_entry.id   AF-A0A535RX73-F1
#
_cell.length_a   1.000
_cell.length_b   1.000
_cell.length_c   1.000
_cell.angle_alpha   90.00
_cell.angle_beta   90.00
_cell.angle_gamma   90.00
#
_symmetry.space_group_name_H-M   'P 1'
#
loop_
_entity.id
_entity.type
_entity.pdbx_description
1 polymer ?
#
loop_
_entity_poly.entity_id
_entity_poly.type
_entity_poly.pdbx_seq_one_letter_code
_entity_poly.pdbx_strand_id
1 'polypeptide(L)'
;MTKYYQVVDPVDRGGYSISTDPAHLDVDAIHRYLSDEAYWSKGVPREVVRRAIAGSLNFGVYRGEPGQELAGFARVVSDRATFAWLCDVFVLPAHRGKGLGVWLIETAMAHPDLQDLRNFLLATRDAHALYERFGFRPLAEPARWMAIRKRPASYSSAT
;
A
#
# COMPACT_ATOMS: atom_id res chain seq x y z
N MET A 1 -15.37 18.58 2.00
CA MET A 1 -15.91 17.85 3.16
C MET A 1 -15.55 16.38 3.00
N THR A 2 -14.35 16.01 3.45
CA THR A 2 -13.83 14.64 3.39
C THR A 2 -14.52 13.84 4.48
N LYS A 3 -15.70 13.30 4.15
CA LYS A 3 -16.44 12.43 5.05
C LYS A 3 -15.58 11.20 5.33
N TYR A 4 -15.51 10.80 6.60
CA TYR A 4 -15.12 9.47 7.05
C TYR A 4 -15.73 8.43 6.10
N TYR A 5 -14.92 7.87 5.21
CA TYR A 5 -15.34 6.69 4.49
C TYR A 5 -15.25 5.55 5.49
N GLN A 6 -16.42 5.25 6.06
CA GLN A 6 -16.73 4.03 6.77
C GLN A 6 -16.49 2.86 5.81
N VAL A 7 -15.23 2.43 5.65
CA VAL A 7 -14.97 1.09 5.14
C VAL A 7 -15.30 0.17 6.29
N VAL A 8 -16.60 -0.18 6.36
CA VAL A 8 -17.23 -1.02 7.37
C VAL A 8 -17.02 -0.49 8.80
N ASP A 9 -17.85 -0.91 9.75
CA ASP A 9 -17.55 -0.76 11.18
C ASP A 9 -16.09 -1.16 11.45
N PRO A 10 -15.45 -0.76 12.58
CA PRO A 10 -14.25 -1.43 13.04
C PRO A 10 -14.61 -2.91 13.22
N VAL A 11 -14.49 -3.69 12.14
CA VAL A 11 -14.62 -5.14 12.18
C VAL A 11 -13.39 -5.50 12.95
N ASP A 12 -13.61 -5.69 14.25
CA ASP A 12 -12.66 -6.21 15.19
C ASP A 12 -12.16 -7.55 14.63
N ARG A 13 -11.14 -7.49 13.77
CA ARG A 13 -10.45 -8.65 13.22
C ARG A 13 -9.41 -9.13 14.24
N GLY A 14 -9.86 -9.30 15.49
CA GLY A 14 -9.03 -9.74 16.61
C GLY A 14 -8.09 -8.66 17.15
N GLY A 15 -8.60 -7.45 17.36
CA GLY A 15 -7.92 -6.31 17.97
C GLY A 15 -7.15 -5.45 16.98
N TYR A 16 -7.58 -5.39 15.72
CA TYR A 16 -6.96 -4.56 14.68
C TYR A 16 -7.97 -3.63 14.02
N SER A 17 -7.48 -2.46 13.59
CA SER A 17 -8.25 -1.44 12.84
C SER A 17 -7.49 -1.03 11.57
N ILE A 18 -8.22 -0.57 10.54
CA ILE A 18 -7.63 0.08 9.37
C ILE A 18 -8.02 1.55 9.36
N SER A 19 -7.09 2.42 8.97
CA SER A 19 -7.36 3.83 8.71
C SER A 19 -6.73 4.30 7.41
N THR A 20 -7.41 5.25 6.76
CA THR A 20 -6.92 5.99 5.60
C THR A 20 -6.59 7.44 5.92
N ASP A 21 -6.68 7.84 7.19
CA ASP A 21 -6.33 9.19 7.61
C ASP A 21 -4.80 9.32 7.68
N PRO A 22 -4.18 10.22 6.88
CA PRO A 22 -2.74 10.42 6.92
C PRO A 22 -2.22 10.87 8.29
N ALA A 23 -3.06 11.45 9.16
CA ALA A 23 -2.67 11.84 10.51
C ALA A 23 -2.32 10.65 11.41
N HIS A 24 -2.80 9.44 11.10
CA HIS A 24 -2.48 8.22 11.86
C HIS A 24 -1.20 7.54 11.38
N LEU A 25 -0.60 7.98 10.28
CA LEU A 25 0.55 7.28 9.69
C LEU A 25 1.83 7.57 10.48
N ASP A 26 2.45 6.52 11.02
CA ASP A 26 3.84 6.57 11.49
C ASP A 26 4.79 6.49 10.28
N VAL A 27 5.12 7.67 9.72
CA VAL A 27 6.01 7.80 8.56
C VAL A 27 7.40 7.23 8.86
N ASP A 28 7.86 7.27 10.11
CA ASP A 28 9.18 6.77 10.48
C ASP A 28 9.22 5.25 10.47
N ALA A 29 8.18 4.59 11.01
CA ALA A 29 8.03 3.14 10.93
C ALA A 29 7.86 2.65 9.48
N ILE A 30 7.03 3.34 8.68
CA ILE A 30 6.84 3.03 7.26
C ILE A 30 8.16 3.16 6.50
N HIS A 31 8.86 4.29 6.67
CA HIS A 31 10.16 4.51 6.03
C HIS A 31 11.17 3.45 6.43
N ARG A 32 11.29 3.12 7.72
CA ARG A 32 12.25 2.10 8.21
C ARG A 32 12.01 0.76 7.53
N TYR A 33 10.76 0.29 7.47
CA TYR A 33 10.46 -0.96 6.77
C TYR A 33 10.77 -0.88 5.28
N LEU A 34 10.37 0.21 4.62
CA LEU A 34 10.59 0.38 3.18
C LEU A 34 12.08 0.49 2.81
N SER A 35 12.88 1.17 3.63
CA SER A 35 14.30 1.36 3.43
C SER A 35 15.10 0.08 3.73
N ASP A 36 14.74 -0.62 4.80
CA ASP A 36 15.64 -1.62 5.37
C ASP A 36 15.23 -3.05 4.98
N GLU A 37 13.91 -3.31 4.93
CA GLU A 37 13.36 -4.68 4.79
C GLU A 37 12.75 -4.93 3.39
N ALA A 38 12.13 -3.92 2.79
CA ALA A 38 11.42 -4.09 1.53
C ALA A 38 12.38 -4.13 0.33
N TYR A 39 12.49 -5.29 -0.30
CA TYR A 39 13.39 -5.49 -1.45
C TYR A 39 13.11 -4.54 -2.63
N TRP A 40 11.89 -4.03 -2.76
CA TRP A 40 11.48 -3.14 -3.87
C TRP A 40 11.83 -1.67 -3.64
N SER A 41 12.17 -1.28 -2.41
CA SER A 41 12.43 0.12 -2.03
C SER A 41 13.67 0.30 -1.15
N LYS A 42 14.57 -0.69 -1.11
CA LYS A 42 15.78 -0.68 -0.28
C LYS A 42 16.54 0.64 -0.41
N GLY A 43 16.85 1.25 0.73
CA GLY A 43 17.58 2.53 0.82
C GLY A 43 16.81 3.76 0.36
N VAL A 44 15.47 3.70 0.22
CA VAL A 44 14.66 4.87 -0.13
C VAL A 44 14.82 5.98 0.93
N PRO A 45 15.12 7.23 0.54
CA PRO A 45 15.21 8.31 1.52
C PRO A 45 13.85 8.60 2.18
N ARG A 46 13.88 8.87 3.49
CA ARG A 46 12.69 9.27 4.27
C ARG A 46 11.87 10.37 3.62
N GLU A 47 12.52 11.40 3.10
CA GLU A 47 11.83 12.51 2.46
C GLU A 47 11.11 12.11 1.16
N VAL A 48 11.62 11.10 0.44
CA VAL A 48 10.93 10.53 -0.71
C VAL A 48 9.67 9.78 -0.26
N VAL A 49 9.76 8.97 0.80
CA VAL A 49 8.59 8.27 1.38
C VAL A 49 7.54 9.27 1.85
N ARG A 50 7.94 10.32 2.57
CA ARG A 50 7.03 11.37 3.05
C ARG A 50 6.26 12.03 1.91
N ARG A 51 6.94 12.41 0.82
CA ARG A 51 6.29 13.00 -0.36
C ARG A 51 5.39 11.99 -1.09
N ALA A 52 5.81 10.74 -1.19
CA ALA A 52 5.01 9.68 -1.82
C ALA A 52 3.70 9.44 -1.06
N ILE A 53 3.76 9.40 0.27
CA ILE A 53 2.58 9.31 1.15
C ILE A 53 1.65 10.50 0.92
N ALA A 54 2.18 11.73 0.93
CA ALA A 54 1.38 12.95 0.77
C ALA A 54 0.62 13.01 -0.57
N GLY A 55 1.13 12.38 -1.62
CA GLY A 55 0.51 12.34 -2.96
C GLY A 55 -0.33 11.09 -3.25
N SER A 56 -0.59 10.23 -2.27
CA SER A 56 -1.25 8.93 -2.46
C SER A 56 -2.46 8.76 -1.55
N LEU A 57 -3.32 7.79 -1.87
CA LEU A 57 -4.20 7.17 -0.88
C LEU A 57 -3.39 6.14 -0.09
N ASN A 58 -3.50 6.16 1.22
CA ASN A 58 -2.68 5.34 2.10
C ASN A 58 -3.58 4.57 3.06
N PHE A 59 -3.20 3.36 3.40
CA PHE A 59 -3.95 2.45 4.25
C PHE A 59 -3.00 1.93 5.32
N GLY A 60 -3.23 2.32 6.57
CA GLY A 60 -2.53 1.77 7.73
C GLY A 60 -3.42 0.75 8.41
N VAL A 61 -2.87 -0.41 8.77
CA VAL A 61 -3.50 -1.34 9.71
C VAL A 61 -2.78 -1.23 11.04
N TYR A 62 -3.53 -1.15 12.14
CA TYR A 62 -3.03 -0.91 13.48
C TYR A 62 -3.51 -2.00 14.43
N ARG A 63 -2.68 -2.36 15.40
CA ARG A 63 -3.13 -3.13 16.56
C ARG A 63 -3.75 -2.13 17.56
N GLY A 64 -5.01 -2.36 17.92
CA GLY A 64 -5.83 -1.40 18.65
C GLY A 64 -6.42 -0.31 17.74
N GLU A 65 -6.55 0.89 18.29
CA GLU A 65 -7.12 2.04 17.59
C GLU A 65 -6.17 2.59 16.51
N PRO A 66 -6.70 3.27 15.47
CA PRO A 66 -5.89 3.94 14.46
C PRO A 66 -4.82 4.84 15.08
N GLY A 67 -3.59 4.74 14.56
CA GLY A 67 -2.45 5.54 15.00
C GLY A 67 -1.72 5.05 16.26
N GLN A 68 -2.17 3.96 16.90
CA GLN A 68 -1.49 3.40 18.08
C GLN A 68 -0.24 2.59 17.71
N GLU A 69 -0.41 1.36 17.24
CA GLU A 69 0.68 0.45 16.90
C GLU A 69 0.53 0.02 15.44
N LEU A 70 1.33 0.59 14.53
CA LEU A 70 1.28 0.24 13.12
C LEU A 70 1.65 -1.23 12.93
N ALA A 71 0.75 -2.01 12.36
CA ALA A 71 0.93 -3.43 12.07
C ALA A 71 1.24 -3.71 10.60
N GLY A 72 0.88 -2.79 9.70
CA GLY A 72 1.10 -2.93 8.26
C GLY A 72 0.62 -1.72 7.47
N PHE A 73 0.92 -1.71 6.19
CA PHE A 73 0.69 -0.56 5.32
C PHE A 73 0.42 -0.99 3.87
N ALA A 74 -0.36 -0.20 3.16
CA ALA A 74 -0.50 -0.25 1.71
C ALA A 74 -0.71 1.15 1.15
N ARG A 75 -0.29 1.37 -0.10
CA ARG A 75 -0.39 2.67 -0.77
C ARG A 75 -0.96 2.53 -2.18
N VAL A 76 -1.82 3.46 -2.56
CA VAL A 76 -2.38 3.55 -3.91
C VAL A 76 -2.10 4.94 -4.48
N VAL A 77 -1.32 4.99 -5.57
CA VAL A 77 -1.18 6.20 -6.39
C VAL A 77 -2.33 6.22 -7.38
N SER A 78 -3.14 7.27 -7.39
CA SER A 78 -4.35 7.31 -8.22
C SER A 78 -4.77 8.73 -8.58
N ASP A 79 -5.35 8.90 -9.76
CA ASP A 79 -6.10 10.10 -10.15
C ASP A 79 -7.56 10.06 -9.69
N ARG A 80 -7.99 8.93 -9.08
CA ARG A 80 -9.35 8.65 -8.60
C ARG A 80 -10.42 8.66 -9.70
N ALA A 81 -10.02 8.46 -10.96
CA ALA A 81 -10.93 8.52 -12.09
C ALA A 81 -10.61 7.48 -13.18
N THR A 82 -9.34 7.29 -13.53
CA THR A 82 -8.97 6.44 -14.67
C THR A 82 -7.88 5.42 -14.36
N PHE A 83 -7.08 5.66 -13.32
CA PHE A 83 -5.88 4.89 -13.06
C PHE A 83 -5.57 4.77 -11.57
N ALA A 84 -5.18 3.58 -11.14
CA ALA A 84 -4.55 3.34 -9.84
C ALA A 84 -3.35 2.38 -9.94
N TRP A 85 -2.39 2.57 -9.04
CA TRP A 85 -1.24 1.71 -8.81
C TRP A 85 -1.15 1.31 -7.34
N LEU A 86 -1.43 0.03 -7.04
CA LEU A 86 -1.25 -0.56 -5.71
C LEU A 86 0.23 -0.87 -5.47
N CYS A 87 0.77 -0.39 -4.36
CA CYS A 87 2.17 -0.53 -4.01
C CYS A 87 2.41 -0.50 -2.50
N ASP A 88 3.66 -0.75 -2.12
CA ASP A 88 4.15 -0.69 -0.73
C ASP A 88 3.31 -1.49 0.26
N VAL A 89 2.76 -2.63 -0.19
CA VAL A 89 1.95 -3.52 0.65
C VAL A 89 2.87 -4.33 1.55
N PHE A 90 2.76 -4.16 2.86
CA PHE A 90 3.47 -4.97 3.83
C PHE A 90 2.73 -5.14 5.16
N VAL A 91 3.13 -6.18 5.91
CA VAL A 91 2.76 -6.40 7.29
C VAL A 91 4.04 -6.61 8.08
N LEU A 92 4.19 -5.89 9.21
CA LEU A 92 5.35 -6.01 10.08
C LEU A 92 5.47 -7.43 10.65
N PRO A 93 6.69 -7.98 10.83
CA PRO A 93 6.90 -9.38 11.21
C PRO A 93 6.05 -9.87 12.39
N ALA A 94 5.91 -9.08 13.45
CA ALA A 94 5.12 -9.41 14.64
C ALA A 94 3.61 -9.62 14.38
N HIS A 95 3.10 -9.05 13.30
CA HIS A 95 1.66 -9.07 12.96
C HIS A 95 1.31 -9.99 11.77
N ARG A 96 2.31 -10.68 11.20
CA ARG A 96 2.10 -11.63 10.09
C ARG A 96 1.28 -12.86 10.53
N GLY A 97 0.76 -13.59 9.53
CA GLY A 97 -0.06 -14.80 9.74
C GLY A 97 -1.51 -14.56 10.13
N LYS A 98 -1.94 -13.29 10.22
CA LYS A 98 -3.27 -12.88 10.70
C LYS A 98 -4.21 -12.37 9.60
N GLY A 99 -3.85 -12.55 8.32
CA GLY A 99 -4.65 -12.07 7.18
C GLY A 99 -4.65 -10.55 6.96
N LEU A 100 -3.84 -9.78 7.69
CA LEU A 100 -3.85 -8.30 7.61
C LEU A 100 -3.45 -7.75 6.23
N GLY A 101 -2.53 -8.42 5.52
CA GLY A 101 -2.16 -8.02 4.16
C GLY A 101 -3.30 -8.18 3.16
N VAL A 102 -4.07 -9.27 3.29
CA VAL A 102 -5.30 -9.48 2.52
C VAL A 102 -6.31 -8.39 2.83
N TRP A 103 -6.48 -8.07 4.12
CA TRP A 103 -7.41 -7.03 4.55
C TRP A 103 -7.05 -5.64 4.00
N LEU A 104 -5.77 -5.26 4.01
CA LEU A 104 -5.29 -4.03 3.38
C LEU A 104 -5.65 -3.96 1.89
N ILE A 105 -5.47 -5.05 1.15
CA ILE A 105 -5.79 -5.11 -0.29
C ILE A 105 -7.31 -5.04 -0.51
N GLU A 106 -8.08 -5.81 0.25
CA GLU A 106 -9.55 -5.79 0.27
C GLU A 106 -10.06 -4.35 0.46
N THR A 107 -9.57 -3.67 1.50
CA THR A 107 -9.97 -2.30 1.82
C THR A 107 -9.54 -1.31 0.75
N ALA A 108 -8.34 -1.44 0.18
CA ALA A 108 -7.89 -0.57 -0.90
C ALA A 108 -8.74 -0.74 -2.17
N MET A 109 -9.07 -1.98 -2.53
CA MET A 109 -9.88 -2.30 -3.71
C MET A 109 -11.34 -1.86 -3.58
N ALA A 110 -11.87 -1.88 -2.35
CA ALA A 110 -13.23 -1.43 -2.04
C ALA A 110 -13.34 0.10 -1.82
N HIS A 111 -12.23 0.84 -1.90
CA HIS A 111 -12.27 2.29 -1.63
C HIS A 111 -13.13 3.01 -2.67
N PRO A 112 -14.10 3.85 -2.27
CA PRO A 112 -15.10 4.43 -3.18
C PRO A 112 -14.49 5.31 -4.28
N ASP A 113 -13.42 6.06 -3.96
CA ASP A 113 -12.70 6.86 -4.97
C ASP A 113 -11.86 6.02 -5.96
N LEU A 114 -11.84 4.69 -5.80
CA LEU A 114 -11.08 3.76 -6.62
C LEU A 114 -11.99 2.80 -7.40
N GLN A 115 -13.29 3.11 -7.46
CA GLN A 115 -14.25 2.37 -8.27
C GLN A 115 -14.24 2.88 -9.71
N ASP A 116 -14.66 2.02 -10.65
CA ASP A 116 -14.80 2.33 -12.09
C ASP A 116 -13.53 2.83 -12.80
N LEU A 117 -12.35 2.54 -12.26
CA LEU A 117 -11.08 2.87 -12.90
C LEU A 117 -10.85 2.01 -14.14
N ARG A 118 -10.41 2.65 -15.23
CA ARG A 118 -10.01 1.93 -16.45
C ARG A 118 -8.82 0.99 -16.21
N ASN A 119 -7.88 1.37 -15.34
CA ASN A 119 -6.74 0.53 -14.99
C ASN A 119 -6.49 0.53 -13.48
N PHE A 120 -6.36 -0.66 -12.91
CA PHE A 120 -5.79 -0.86 -11.59
C PHE A 120 -4.61 -1.82 -11.71
N LEU A 121 -3.41 -1.31 -11.42
CA LEU A 121 -2.16 -2.02 -11.68
C LEU A 121 -1.37 -2.29 -10.40
N LEU A 122 -0.50 -3.28 -10.48
CA LEU A 122 0.57 -3.55 -9.53
C LEU A 122 1.71 -4.28 -10.23
N ALA A 123 2.87 -4.35 -9.58
CA ALA A 123 3.91 -5.30 -9.90
C ALA A 123 4.25 -6.10 -8.66
N THR A 124 4.39 -7.41 -8.83
CA THR A 124 4.81 -8.32 -7.77
C THR A 124 5.92 -9.21 -8.29
N ARG A 125 6.87 -9.59 -7.43
CA ARG A 125 7.92 -10.55 -7.77
C ARG A 125 7.43 -11.99 -7.57
N ASP A 126 6.69 -12.24 -6.50
CA ASP A 126 6.44 -13.58 -5.95
C ASP A 126 5.02 -13.78 -5.39
N ALA A 127 4.16 -12.76 -5.37
CA ALA A 127 2.81 -12.84 -4.78
C ALA A 127 1.67 -12.85 -5.84
N HIS A 128 1.92 -13.37 -7.04
CA HIS A 128 0.94 -13.39 -8.14
C HIS A 128 -0.40 -14.06 -7.74
N ALA A 129 -0.34 -15.28 -7.20
CA ALA A 129 -1.52 -16.02 -6.77
C ALA A 129 -2.33 -15.32 -5.66
N LEU A 130 -1.67 -14.49 -4.83
CA LEU A 130 -2.37 -13.66 -3.84
C LEU A 130 -3.22 -12.61 -4.57
N TYR A 131 -2.62 -11.85 -5.48
CA TYR A 131 -3.31 -10.75 -6.17
C TYR A 131 -4.38 -11.25 -7.14
N GLU A 132 -4.22 -12.43 -7.73
CA GLU A 132 -5.22 -13.06 -8.59
C GLU A 132 -6.57 -13.26 -7.90
N ARG A 133 -6.57 -13.45 -6.58
CA ARG A 133 -7.79 -13.56 -5.75
C ARG A 133 -8.62 -12.27 -5.74
N PHE A 134 -8.00 -11.13 -6.01
CA PHE A 134 -8.64 -9.81 -6.07
C PHE A 134 -8.95 -9.37 -7.51
N GLY A 135 -8.86 -10.30 -8.48
CA GLY A 135 -9.17 -10.02 -9.88
C GLY A 135 -7.98 -9.48 -10.70
N PHE A 136 -6.81 -9.27 -10.10
CA PHE A 136 -5.62 -8.96 -10.89
C PHE A 136 -5.27 -10.12 -11.83
N ARG A 137 -4.80 -9.80 -13.01
CA ARG A 137 -4.32 -10.75 -14.02
C ARG A 137 -3.01 -10.22 -14.61
N PRO A 138 -2.17 -11.09 -15.19
CA PRO A 138 -1.10 -10.62 -16.07
C PRO A 138 -1.66 -9.66 -17.11
N LEU A 139 -0.87 -8.65 -17.49
CA LEU A 139 -1.27 -7.67 -18.49
C LEU A 139 -1.74 -8.40 -19.76
N ALA A 140 -2.93 -8.06 -20.26
CA ALA A 140 -3.50 -8.72 -21.44
C ALA A 140 -2.65 -8.50 -22.70
N GLU A 141 -2.04 -7.32 -22.81
CA GLU A 141 -1.17 -6.93 -23.93
C GLU A 141 0.18 -6.43 -23.39
N PRO A 142 1.03 -7.31 -22.84
CA PRO A 142 2.24 -6.90 -22.12
C PRO A 142 3.23 -6.15 -23.02
N ALA A 143 3.24 -6.46 -24.33
CA ALA A 143 4.09 -5.80 -25.32
C ALA A 143 3.78 -4.30 -25.53
N ARG A 144 2.60 -3.81 -25.11
CA ARG A 144 2.22 -2.39 -25.20
C ARG A 144 2.76 -1.55 -24.05
N TRP A 145 3.26 -2.17 -22.99
CA TRP A 145 3.74 -1.47 -21.80
C TRP A 145 5.22 -1.17 -21.93
N MET A 146 5.56 0.11 -21.78
CA MET A 146 6.94 0.59 -21.77
C MET A 146 7.22 1.27 -20.43
N ALA A 147 8.45 1.20 -19.95
CA ALA A 147 8.86 1.84 -18.70
C ALA A 147 10.23 2.49 -18.83
N ILE A 148 10.35 3.72 -18.33
CA ILE A 148 11.66 4.33 -18.07
C ILE A 148 12.02 4.00 -16.63
N ARG A 149 13.07 3.19 -16.43
CA ARG A 149 13.58 2.84 -15.10
C ARG A 149 14.89 3.56 -14.84
N LYS A 150 14.89 4.47 -13.86
CA LYS A 150 16.09 5.15 -13.37
C LYS A 150 16.36 4.71 -11.95
N ARG A 151 17.64 4.51 -11.60
CA ARG A 151 18.07 4.34 -10.21
C ARG A 151 18.50 5.70 -9.68
N PRO A 152 17.74 6.33 -8.77
CA PRO A 152 18.14 7.63 -8.25
C PRO A 152 19.42 7.48 -7.41
N ALA A 153 20.36 8.41 -7.56
CA ALA A 153 21.63 8.39 -6.83
C ALA A 153 21.46 8.52 -5.31
N SER A 154 20.31 9.02 -4.85
CA SER A 154 19.97 9.18 -3.44
C SER A 154 19.56 7.89 -2.73
N TYR A 155 19.40 6.77 -3.45
CA TYR A 155 19.06 5.49 -2.84
C TYR A 155 20.37 4.80 -2.46
N SER A 156 20.47 4.33 -1.22
CA SER A 156 21.63 3.56 -0.77
C SER A 156 21.86 2.38 -1.72
N SER A 157 23.09 2.22 -2.21
CA SER A 157 23.45 1.02 -2.96
C SER A 157 23.13 -0.20 -2.11
N ALA A 158 22.29 -1.11 -2.62
CA ALA A 158 22.25 -2.46 -2.08
C ALA A 158 23.68 -3.03 -2.22
N THR A 159 24.42 -3.06 -1.12
CA THR A 159 25.48 -4.05 -0.92
C THR A 159 24.88 -5.44 -1.00
#